data_AF-C0HJT5-F1
#
_entry.id   AF-C0HJT5-F1
#
_cell.length_a   1.000
_cell.length_b   1.000
_cell.length_c   1.000
_cell.angle_alpha   90.00
_cell.angle_beta   90.00
_cell.angle_gamma   90.00
#
_symmetry.space_group_name_H-M   'P 1'
#
loop_
_entity.id
_entity.type
_entity.pdbx_description
1 polymer ?
#
loop_
_entity_poly.entity_id
_entity_poly.type
_entity_poly.pdbx_seq_one_letter_code
_entity_poly.pdbx_strand_id
1 'polypeptide(L)' 'RLCLSDYSIFSETIEICPEGHNYCFKKFPKGITRLPWVIRGCAATCPKPEAQVYVDCCARDKCNR' A
#
# COMPACT_ATOMS: atom_id res chain seq x y z
N ARG A 1 -7.59 -6.78 9.85
CA ARG A 1 -7.44 -6.65 8.37
C ARG A 1 -6.08 -7.20 7.98
N LEU A 2 -5.92 -7.86 6.82
CA LEU A 2 -4.60 -8.26 6.31
C LEU A 2 -4.22 -7.40 5.11
N CYS A 3 -3.04 -6.80 5.13
CA CYS A 3 -2.52 -6.02 4.00
C CYS A 3 -1.17 -6.56 3.56
N LEU A 4 -0.81 -6.31 2.31
CA LEU A 4 0.56 -6.54 1.85
C LEU A 4 1.46 -5.44 2.42
N SER A 5 2.57 -5.81 3.04
CA SER A 5 3.65 -4.89 3.42
C SER A 5 4.72 -4.84 2.33
N ASP A 6 4.91 -5.96 1.62
CA ASP A 6 5.73 -6.03 0.40
C ASP A 6 5.07 -6.95 -0.63
N TYR A 7 5.30 -6.66 -1.92
CA TYR A 7 4.80 -7.47 -3.03
C TYR A 7 5.66 -7.29 -4.27
N SER A 8 6.07 -8.43 -4.81
CA SER A 8 6.73 -8.61 -6.10
C SER A 8 6.13 -9.82 -6.82
N ILE A 9 6.54 -10.08 -8.06
CA ILE A 9 6.07 -11.26 -8.80
C ILE A 9 6.55 -12.58 -8.16
N PHE A 10 7.60 -12.52 -7.34
CA PHE A 10 8.26 -13.69 -6.76
C PHE A 10 7.94 -13.90 -5.27
N SER A 11 7.46 -12.86 -4.59
CA SER A 11 7.24 -12.88 -3.14
C SER A 11 6.17 -11.88 -2.73
N GLU A 12 5.37 -12.25 -1.74
CA GLU A 12 4.47 -11.36 -1.03
C GLU A 12 4.69 -11.48 0.48
N THR A 13 4.80 -10.35 1.17
CA THR A 13 4.83 -10.29 2.63
C THR A 13 3.56 -9.62 3.12
N ILE A 14 2.96 -10.18 4.16
CA ILE A 14 1.71 -9.70 4.73
C ILE A 14 1.98 -9.11 6.12
N GLU A 15 1.11 -8.19 6.53
CA GLU A 15 1.01 -7.73 7.90
C GLU A 15 -0.44 -7.81 8.39
N ILE A 16 -0.59 -8.07 9.69
CA ILE A 16 -1.87 -8.01 10.38
C ILE A 16 -2.06 -6.57 10.83
N CYS A 17 -3.08 -5.90 10.29
CA CYS A 17 -3.36 -4.52 10.64
C CYS A 17 -3.88 -4.40 12.07
N PRO A 18 -3.46 -3.34 12.79
CA PRO A 18 -4.01 -3.00 14.09
C PRO A 18 -5.52 -2.77 14.03
N GLU A 19 -6.18 -2.86 15.19
CA GLU A 19 -7.58 -2.47 15.31
C GLU A 19 -7.81 -1.03 14.80
N GLY A 20 -8.93 -0.83 14.11
CA GLY A 20 -9.27 0.43 13.43
C GLY A 20 -8.57 0.65 12.08
N HIS A 21 -7.55 -0.13 11.71
CA HIS A 21 -6.88 -0.03 10.40
C HIS A 21 -7.59 -0.87 9.35
N ASN A 22 -8.69 -0.34 8.83
CA ASN A 22 -9.60 -1.06 7.94
C ASN A 22 -9.20 -1.04 6.46
N TYR A 23 -8.22 -0.21 6.08
CA TYR A 23 -7.76 -0.03 4.71
C TYR A 23 -6.34 -0.57 4.51
N CYS A 24 -6.11 -1.15 3.34
CA CYS A 24 -4.78 -1.35 2.81
C CYS A 24 -4.45 -0.20 1.86
N PHE A 25 -3.21 0.30 1.91
CA PHE A 25 -2.74 1.33 0.99
C PHE A 25 -1.56 0.83 0.14
N LYS A 26 -1.39 1.44 -1.03
CA LYS A 26 -0.22 1.33 -1.91
C LYS A 26 0.18 2.73 -2.36
N LYS A 27 1.40 3.15 -2.07
CA LYS A 27 2.04 4.37 -2.58
C LYS A 27 3.04 4.02 -3.66
N PHE A 28 3.02 4.74 -4.77
CA PHE A 28 3.98 4.57 -5.86
C PHE A 28 4.24 5.90 -6.56
N PRO A 29 5.46 6.13 -7.11
CA PRO A 29 5.82 7.40 -7.71
C PRO A 29 5.00 7.72 -8.96
N LYS A 30 4.72 9.01 -9.15
CA LYS A 30 4.23 9.57 -10.41
C LYS A 30 5.43 9.76 -11.34
N GLY A 31 5.36 9.17 -12.53
CA GLY A 31 6.45 9.26 -13.50
C GLY A 31 7.68 8.43 -13.15
N ILE A 32 8.74 8.62 -13.93
CA ILE A 32 9.98 7.84 -13.84
C ILE A 32 10.86 8.45 -12.75
N THR A 33 10.81 7.88 -11.55
CA THR A 33 11.89 8.05 -10.57
C THR A 33 12.92 6.94 -10.76
N ARG A 34 14.19 7.21 -10.46
CA ARG A 34 15.33 6.33 -10.74
C ARG A 34 15.16 4.89 -10.23
N LEU A 35 14.32 4.69 -9.21
CA LEU A 35 13.86 3.36 -8.80
C LEU A 35 12.35 3.44 -8.50
N PRO A 36 11.52 2.53 -9.02
CA PRO A 36 10.14 2.41 -8.59
C PRO A 36 10.13 1.88 -7.15
N TRP A 37 9.98 2.77 -6.19
CA TRP A 37 9.67 2.37 -4.83
C TRP A 37 8.15 2.23 -4.69
N VAL A 38 7.70 1.13 -4.10
CA VAL A 38 6.29 0.92 -3.79
C VAL A 38 6.20 0.66 -2.30
N ILE A 39 5.52 1.54 -1.57
CA ILE A 39 5.27 1.37 -0.13
C ILE A 39 3.86 0.87 0.04
N ARG A 40 3.69 -0.18 0.83
CA ARG A 40 2.38 -0.78 1.11
C ARG A 40 2.18 -0.90 2.61
N GLY A 41 0.92 -1.01 3.01
CA GLY A 41 0.60 -1.44 4.36
C GLY A 41 -0.82 -1.10 4.81
N CYS A 42 -0.99 -1.09 6.12
CA CYS A 42 -2.24 -0.81 6.82
C CYS A 42 -2.47 0.69 7.06
N ALA A 43 -3.72 1.14 6.98
CA ALA A 43 -4.10 2.51 7.36
C ALA A 43 -5.50 2.57 7.96
N ALA A 44 -5.67 3.43 8.98
CA ALA A 44 -6.99 3.77 9.53
C ALA A 44 -7.83 4.59 8.54
N THR A 45 -7.18 5.45 7.75
CA THR A 45 -7.78 6.24 6.68
C THR A 45 -6.86 6.22 5.46
N CYS A 46 -7.42 6.39 4.26
CA CYS A 46 -6.59 6.43 3.06
C CYS A 46 -5.62 7.61 3.09
N PRO A 47 -4.30 7.40 2.97
CA PRO A 47 -3.33 8.49 2.95
C PRO A 47 -3.64 9.48 1.82
N LYS A 48 -3.38 10.76 2.06
CA LYS A 48 -3.57 11.78 1.02
C LYS A 48 -2.49 11.63 -0.06
N PRO A 49 -2.84 11.83 -1.35
CA PRO A 49 -1.85 11.83 -2.42
C PRO A 49 -0.91 13.04 -2.31
N GLU A 50 0.35 12.81 -2.68
CA GLU A 50 1.39 13.85 -2.73
C GLU A 50 1.67 14.22 -4.20
N ALA A 51 2.35 15.34 -4.44
CA ALA A 51 2.55 15.88 -5.79
C ALA A 51 3.15 14.84 -6.76
N GLN A 52 4.08 14.01 -6.28
CA GLN A 52 4.81 13.00 -7.05
C GLN A 52 4.50 11.55 -6.62
N VAL A 53 3.38 11.32 -5.91
CA VAL A 53 3.02 10.00 -5.39
C VAL A 53 1.54 9.71 -5.67
N TYR A 54 1.26 8.58 -6.31
CA TYR A 54 -0.07 7.98 -6.35
C TYR A 54 -0.34 7.22 -5.05
N VAL A 55 -1.58 7.25 -4.59
CA VAL A 55 -2.04 6.50 -3.43
C VAL A 55 -3.30 5.75 -3.83
N ASP A 56 -3.23 4.43 -3.77
CA ASP A 56 -4.39 3.56 -3.92
C ASP A 56 -4.76 3.00 -2.55
N CYS A 57 -6.05 2.96 -2.25
CA CYS A 57 -6.58 2.36 -1.03
C CYS A 57 -7.74 1.44 -1.32
N CYS A 58 -7.87 0.40 -0.52
CA CYS A 58 -8.93 -0.58 -0.66
C CYS A 58 -9.23 -1.23 0.70
N ALA A 59 -10.47 -1.68 0.90
CA ALA A 59 -10.95 -2.20 2.18
C ALA A 59 -11.22 -3.72 2.13
N ARG A 60 -10.29 -4.48 1.53
CA ARG A 60 -10.34 -5.94 1.44
C ARG A 60 -8.97 -6.52 1.80
N ASP A 61 -8.92 -7.76 2.26
CA ASP A 61 -7.64 -8.38 2.58
C ASP A 61 -6.74 -8.49 1.34
N LYS A 62 -5.46 -8.14 1.51
CA LYS A 62 -4.39 -8.17 0.48
C LYS A 62 -4.75 -7.47 -0.83
N CYS A 63 -5.63 -6.48 -0.79
CA CYS A 63 -6.12 -5.81 -2.00
C CYS A 63 -5.11 -4.81 -2.60
N ASN A 64 -4.06 -4.45 -1.85
CA ASN A 64 -3.04 -3.47 -2.22
C ASN A 64 -1.87 -4.08 -3.01
N ARG A 65 -2.17 -4.98 -3.94
CA ARG A 65 -1.18 -5.67 -4.80
C ARG A 65 -0.45 -4.68 -5.72
#